data_AF-A0A1F9QFL1-F1
#
_entry.id   AF-A0A1F9QFL1-F1
#
_cell.length_a   1.000
_cell.length_b   1.000
_cell.length_c   1.000
_cell.angle_alpha   90.00
_cell.angle_beta   90.00
_cell.angle_gamma   90.00
#
_symmetry.space_group_name_H-M   'P 1'
#
loop_
_entity.id
_entity.type
_entity.pdbx_description
1 polymer ?
#
loop_
_entity_poly.entity_id
_entity_poly.type
_entity_poly.pdbx_seq_one_letter_code
_entity_poly.pdbx_strand_id
1 'polypeptide(L)'
;MKVYLSLGSNLGDRLRNLNAALDLLEGGGCRLLKVSSVYETAPLYYLKQPAFFNMAAACETSLSPAALLALIGRVEAALRRRRLFRNGPRTIDIDILFYGGRVIAMPGLAVPHPRLAEREFVLAPLAEIAPGLRHPVTRRTAAGLLAALGERGGARRLPANYAGLERWLAALPPPPASLHYSLRNIKAALARLGSPERSMGAVVHLAGSTGKTSTACMAAAALSASGWRTGLYTSPHVGSVRERIKLDGRDIPEKDFFETFLRVESVAAGELSFFETLTAMAFLYFSASKVRFSVVEAGLGGRLDATNAADGVVAGVTSVSLEHTALLGGTITSIAAHKAGIIKKGAAVLAGNLPPEAARAVGRRAAAVRAQAFPLSPLPPAAERALRGAGDFQLANAAFALSAARLAAKRAGRSFSPGKAIASLRRALPPGRFQRLIVSGRNVVVDGAHNSEGMAALLAGMGGKKPVCVAAFMNDKDAGALAAPLAAASSRLILTRSLSYRSADPYAVLGLLPPAAAARASVIGAPLAALRAALRAAPRGGTVLVTGSLYLAGDILSGLAGRRAFHPREMLVKA
;
A
#
# COMPACT_ATOMS: atom_id res chain seq x y z
N MET A 1 9.96 -17.97 40.52
CA MET A 1 8.71 -18.71 40.18
C MET A 1 8.29 -18.36 38.77
N LYS A 2 7.84 -19.34 37.96
CA LYS A 2 7.34 -19.08 36.61
C LYS A 2 5.87 -18.63 36.66
N VAL A 3 5.56 -17.54 35.96
CA VAL A 3 4.21 -16.96 35.86
C VAL A 3 3.84 -16.74 34.40
N TYR A 4 2.54 -16.78 34.11
CA TYR A 4 2.02 -16.48 32.78
C TYR A 4 1.00 -15.37 32.89
N LEU A 5 1.19 -14.32 32.09
CA LEU A 5 0.38 -13.10 32.09
C LEU A 5 -0.35 -12.99 30.75
N SER A 6 -1.57 -12.44 30.76
CA SER A 6 -2.24 -11.94 29.57
C SER A 6 -2.19 -10.42 29.60
N LEU A 7 -1.86 -9.80 28.47
CA LEU A 7 -1.90 -8.35 28.29
C LEU A 7 -2.89 -8.02 27.16
N GLY A 8 -3.73 -7.02 27.37
CA GLY A 8 -4.72 -6.56 26.39
C GLY A 8 -4.80 -5.04 26.31
N SER A 9 -4.90 -4.49 25.10
CA SER A 9 -5.01 -3.04 24.86
C SER A 9 -5.96 -2.75 23.70
N ASN A 10 -6.89 -1.79 23.87
CA ASN A 10 -7.80 -1.36 22.79
C ASN A 10 -7.92 0.17 22.60
N LEU A 11 -7.11 0.97 23.31
CA LEU A 11 -7.09 2.42 23.16
C LEU A 11 -5.69 2.93 22.78
N GLY A 12 -5.66 3.97 21.94
CA GLY A 12 -4.41 4.63 21.53
C GLY A 12 -3.53 3.74 20.66
N ASP A 13 -2.20 3.88 20.81
CA ASP A 13 -1.23 3.01 20.15
C ASP A 13 -1.15 1.67 20.89
N ARG A 14 -1.98 0.72 20.46
CA ARG A 14 -2.20 -0.52 21.19
C ARG A 14 -0.92 -1.33 21.36
N LEU A 15 -0.06 -1.34 20.34
CA LEU A 15 1.22 -2.06 20.36
C LEU A 15 2.22 -1.39 21.30
N ARG A 16 2.31 -0.06 21.27
CA ARG A 16 3.18 0.68 22.21
C ARG A 16 2.77 0.45 23.65
N ASN A 17 1.47 0.39 23.95
CA ASN A 17 1.00 0.09 25.31
C ASN A 17 1.43 -1.30 25.76
N LEU A 18 1.31 -2.31 24.89
CA LEU A 18 1.73 -3.68 25.20
C LEU A 18 3.24 -3.76 25.46
N ASN A 19 4.06 -3.16 24.60
CA ASN A 19 5.52 -3.16 24.77
C ASN A 19 5.95 -2.39 26.02
N ALA A 20 5.38 -1.21 26.28
CA ALA A 20 5.69 -0.44 27.48
C ALA A 20 5.28 -1.18 28.77
N ALA A 21 4.19 -1.96 28.72
CA ALA A 21 3.79 -2.79 29.85
C ALA A 21 4.81 -3.91 30.12
N LEU A 22 5.34 -4.54 29.08
CA LEU A 22 6.41 -5.54 29.21
C LEU A 22 7.68 -4.93 29.81
N ASP A 23 8.11 -3.76 29.33
CA ASP A 23 9.30 -3.05 29.84
C ASP A 23 9.15 -2.71 31.33
N LEU A 24 7.98 -2.21 31.74
CA LEU A 24 7.69 -1.87 33.14
C LEU A 24 7.57 -3.11 34.04
N LEU A 25 7.05 -4.23 33.52
CA LEU A 25 7.01 -5.50 34.25
C LEU A 25 8.44 -6.04 34.47
N GLU A 26 9.29 -5.99 33.45
CA GLU A 26 10.67 -6.46 33.53
C GLU A 26 11.48 -5.62 34.52
N GLY A 27 11.40 -4.29 34.41
CA GLY A 27 12.00 -3.37 35.40
C GLY A 27 11.42 -3.50 36.81
N GLY A 28 10.23 -4.08 36.95
CA GLY A 28 9.54 -4.32 38.22
C GLY A 28 9.84 -5.66 38.89
N GLY A 29 10.72 -6.49 38.31
CA GLY A 29 11.09 -7.80 38.87
C GLY A 29 10.38 -9.01 38.25
N CYS A 30 9.83 -8.86 37.04
CA CYS A 30 9.32 -9.96 36.22
C CYS A 30 10.21 -10.17 34.99
N ARG A 31 11.27 -10.96 35.12
CA ARG A 31 12.18 -11.27 34.00
C ARG A 31 11.40 -11.96 32.88
N LEU A 32 11.40 -11.39 31.68
CA LEU A 32 10.67 -11.94 30.54
C LEU A 32 11.40 -13.18 30.00
N LEU A 33 10.67 -14.28 29.81
CA LEU A 33 11.21 -15.51 29.23
C LEU A 33 10.77 -15.69 27.78
N LYS A 34 9.50 -15.41 27.51
CA LYS A 34 8.89 -15.58 26.18
C LYS A 34 7.63 -14.72 26.07
N VAL A 35 7.43 -14.12 24.91
CA VAL A 35 6.23 -13.34 24.57
C VAL A 35 5.61 -13.93 23.31
N SER A 36 4.28 -13.99 23.26
CA SER A 36 3.55 -14.46 22.08
C SER A 36 3.59 -13.43 20.95
N SER A 37 3.08 -13.82 19.79
CA SER A 37 2.64 -12.85 18.78
C SER A 37 1.50 -11.98 19.33
N VAL A 38 1.21 -10.88 18.64
CA VAL A 38 0.03 -10.06 18.92
C VAL A 38 -1.19 -10.66 18.20
N TYR A 39 -2.30 -10.77 18.91
CA TYR A 39 -3.58 -11.23 18.40
C TYR A 39 -4.59 -10.08 18.44
N GLU A 40 -5.19 -9.77 17.31
CA GLU A 40 -6.30 -8.83 17.23
C GLU A 40 -7.63 -9.55 17.47
N THR A 41 -8.45 -9.06 18.39
CA THR A 41 -9.76 -9.66 18.70
C THR A 41 -10.88 -8.64 18.78
N ALA A 42 -12.06 -9.03 18.31
CA ALA A 42 -13.28 -8.25 18.56
C ALA A 42 -13.57 -8.13 20.06
N PRO A 43 -14.22 -7.04 20.53
CA PRO A 43 -14.68 -6.95 21.91
C PRO A 43 -15.79 -7.97 22.20
N LEU A 44 -15.81 -8.56 23.40
CA LEU A 44 -16.73 -9.67 23.75
C LEU A 44 -17.98 -9.26 24.55
N TYR A 45 -17.94 -8.16 25.30
CA TYR A 45 -19.02 -7.78 26.23
C TYR A 45 -19.68 -6.45 25.87
N TYR A 46 -18.86 -5.45 25.53
CA TYR A 46 -19.34 -4.16 25.06
C TYR A 46 -18.90 -3.98 23.61
N LEU A 47 -19.79 -4.16 22.65
CA LEU A 47 -19.41 -4.30 21.24
C LEU A 47 -19.03 -2.96 20.56
N LYS A 48 -19.50 -1.82 21.11
CA LYS A 48 -19.23 -0.48 20.56
C LYS A 48 -17.87 0.07 21.04
N GLN A 49 -16.80 -0.67 20.81
CA GLN A 49 -15.43 -0.25 21.12
C GLN A 49 -14.42 -0.80 20.10
N PRO A 50 -13.20 -0.23 20.02
CA PRO A 50 -12.18 -0.77 19.13
C PRO A 50 -11.78 -2.20 19.50
N ALA A 51 -11.28 -2.94 18.51
CA ALA A 51 -10.69 -4.26 18.70
C ALA A 51 -9.52 -4.22 19.69
N PHE A 52 -9.29 -5.33 20.39
CA PHE A 52 -8.16 -5.49 21.30
C PHE A 52 -6.96 -6.07 20.58
N PHE A 53 -5.77 -5.56 20.89
CA PHE A 53 -4.54 -6.34 20.73
C PHE A 53 -4.26 -7.07 22.03
N ASN A 54 -4.03 -8.37 21.92
CA ASN A 54 -3.77 -9.27 23.04
C ASN A 54 -2.46 -10.00 22.83
N MET A 55 -1.74 -10.26 23.92
CA MET A 55 -0.56 -11.13 23.95
C MET A 55 -0.45 -11.86 25.28
N ALA A 56 0.34 -12.92 25.30
CA ALA A 56 0.74 -13.61 26.52
C ALA A 56 2.25 -13.45 26.77
N ALA A 57 2.62 -13.33 28.03
CA ALA A 57 4.02 -13.29 28.46
C ALA A 57 4.28 -14.37 29.52
N ALA A 58 5.31 -15.18 29.31
CA ALA A 58 5.88 -16.05 30.32
C ALA A 58 7.03 -15.32 31.01
N CYS A 59 6.98 -15.22 32.33
CA CYS A 59 7.96 -14.49 33.12
C CYS A 59 8.47 -15.34 34.29
N GLU A 60 9.64 -14.98 34.81
CA GLU A 60 10.14 -15.44 36.09
C GLU A 60 10.20 -14.29 37.09
N THR A 61 9.70 -14.53 38.31
CA THR A 61 9.69 -13.52 39.36
C THR A 61 9.90 -14.13 40.74
N SER A 62 10.51 -13.35 41.64
CA SER A 62 10.63 -13.63 43.08
C SER A 62 9.53 -12.96 43.90
N LEU A 63 8.72 -12.08 43.30
CA LEU A 63 7.60 -11.42 43.96
C LEU A 63 6.60 -12.45 44.47
N SER A 64 5.86 -12.15 45.54
CA SER A 64 4.68 -12.93 45.94
C SER A 64 3.49 -12.66 45.01
N PRO A 65 2.42 -13.48 45.00
CA PRO A 65 1.22 -13.20 44.21
C PRO A 65 0.61 -11.82 44.48
N ALA A 66 0.60 -11.37 45.74
CA ALA A 66 0.14 -10.04 46.13
C ALA A 66 1.06 -8.92 45.63
N ALA A 67 2.38 -9.11 45.72
CA ALA A 67 3.35 -8.14 45.23
C ALA A 67 3.34 -8.03 43.69
N LEU A 68 3.11 -9.14 42.98
CA LEU A 68 2.93 -9.16 41.54
C LEU A 68 1.64 -8.43 41.12
N LEU A 69 0.53 -8.67 41.81
CA LEU A 69 -0.72 -7.94 41.58
C LEU A 69 -0.54 -6.43 41.81
N ALA A 70 0.18 -6.04 42.86
CA ALA A 70 0.50 -4.64 43.14
C ALA A 70 1.41 -4.02 42.06
N LEU A 71 2.40 -4.77 41.55
CA LEU A 71 3.22 -4.34 40.42
C LEU A 71 2.35 -4.10 39.18
N ILE A 72 1.49 -5.05 38.83
CA ILE A 72 0.56 -4.91 37.70
C ILE A 72 -0.28 -3.64 37.85
N GLY A 73 -0.85 -3.39 39.04
CA GLY A 73 -1.60 -2.16 39.31
C GLY A 73 -0.79 -0.88 39.07
N ARG A 74 0.50 -0.86 39.43
CA ARG A 74 1.41 0.26 39.13
C ARG A 74 1.68 0.41 37.63
N VAL A 75 1.91 -0.69 36.91
CA VAL A 75 2.13 -0.68 35.45
C VAL A 75 0.90 -0.10 34.74
N GLU A 76 -0.29 -0.58 35.10
CA GLU A 76 -1.55 -0.09 34.53
C GLU A 76 -1.80 1.40 34.85
N ALA A 77 -1.50 1.83 36.07
CA ALA A 77 -1.60 3.24 36.47
C ALA A 77 -0.61 4.12 35.67
N ALA A 78 0.64 3.68 35.50
CA ALA A 78 1.66 4.40 34.72
C ALA A 78 1.25 4.56 33.25
N LEU A 79 0.61 3.55 32.67
CA LEU A 79 0.04 3.58 31.31
C LEU A 79 -1.36 4.20 31.25
N ARG A 80 -1.75 4.93 32.31
CA ARG A 80 -2.99 5.71 32.41
C ARG A 80 -4.23 4.87 32.11
N ARG A 81 -4.37 3.70 32.75
CA ARG A 81 -5.59 2.88 32.66
C ARG A 81 -6.83 3.72 32.97
N ARG A 82 -7.56 4.13 31.93
CA ARG A 82 -8.83 4.85 32.03
C ARG A 82 -9.98 3.86 31.94
N ARG A 83 -10.53 3.46 33.09
CA ARG A 83 -11.74 2.62 33.11
C ARG A 83 -12.97 3.51 33.15
N LEU A 84 -13.57 3.75 31.99
CA LEU A 84 -14.80 4.56 31.90
C LEU A 84 -15.99 3.88 32.57
N PHE A 85 -16.09 2.55 32.43
CA PHE A 85 -17.10 1.70 33.09
C PHE A 85 -16.66 0.22 33.04
N ARG A 86 -17.43 -0.68 33.67
CA ARG A 86 -17.15 -2.13 33.67
C ARG A 86 -17.17 -2.69 32.23
N ASN A 87 -16.12 -3.40 31.82
CA ASN A 87 -15.89 -3.92 30.45
C ASN A 87 -15.72 -2.83 29.36
N GLY A 88 -15.51 -1.58 29.76
CA GLY A 88 -15.22 -0.49 28.83
C GLY A 88 -13.80 -0.49 28.27
N PRO A 89 -13.52 0.40 27.32
CA PRO A 89 -12.20 0.53 26.68
C PRO A 89 -11.10 0.91 27.67
N ARG A 90 -9.86 0.47 27.42
CA ARG A 90 -8.69 0.70 28.28
C ARG A 90 -7.38 0.72 27.50
N THR A 91 -6.41 1.49 28.01
CA THR A 91 -5.06 1.59 27.44
C THR A 91 -4.26 0.30 27.64
N ILE A 92 -4.42 -0.36 28.79
CA ILE A 92 -3.82 -1.66 29.09
C ILE A 92 -4.66 -2.39 30.15
N ASP A 93 -4.66 -3.72 30.08
CA ASP A 93 -5.24 -4.66 31.04
C ASP A 93 -4.25 -5.81 31.19
N ILE A 94 -3.88 -6.18 32.42
CA ILE A 94 -2.95 -7.29 32.67
C ILE A 94 -3.55 -8.27 33.67
N ASP A 95 -3.71 -9.52 33.26
CA ASP A 95 -4.25 -10.60 34.08
C ASP A 95 -3.18 -11.65 34.38
N ILE A 96 -3.10 -12.12 35.64
CA ILE A 96 -2.29 -13.27 36.01
C ILE A 96 -3.05 -14.55 35.65
N LEU A 97 -2.57 -15.28 34.65
CA LEU A 97 -3.21 -16.52 34.18
C LEU A 97 -2.81 -17.73 35.02
N PHE A 98 -1.52 -17.86 35.33
CA PHE A 98 -0.93 -18.98 36.06
C PHE A 98 0.23 -18.51 36.94
N TYR A 99 0.41 -19.15 38.09
CA TYR A 99 1.45 -18.81 39.05
C TYR A 99 2.06 -20.08 39.67
N GLY A 100 3.22 -20.51 39.17
CA GLY A 100 3.97 -21.62 39.77
C GLY A 100 3.19 -22.94 39.89
N GLY A 101 2.19 -23.19 39.04
CA GLY A 101 1.30 -24.36 39.12
C GLY A 101 0.33 -24.36 40.32
N ARG A 102 0.26 -23.27 41.09
CA ARG A 102 -0.60 -23.16 42.28
C ARG A 102 -2.03 -22.78 41.92
N VAL A 103 -2.96 -23.17 42.80
CA VAL A 103 -4.31 -22.61 42.87
C VAL A 103 -4.31 -21.55 43.97
N ILE A 104 -4.71 -20.32 43.65
CA ILE A 104 -4.71 -19.17 44.56
C ILE A 104 -6.11 -18.56 44.55
N ALA A 105 -6.66 -18.32 45.73
CA ALA A 105 -7.88 -17.55 45.93
C ALA A 105 -7.64 -16.55 47.07
N MET A 106 -7.59 -15.26 46.72
CA MET A 106 -7.44 -14.16 47.69
C MET A 106 -8.23 -12.95 47.19
N PRO A 107 -8.52 -11.95 48.03
CA PRO A 107 -9.21 -10.74 47.60
C PRO A 107 -8.52 -10.11 46.37
N GLY A 108 -9.26 -9.97 45.28
CA GLY A 108 -8.77 -9.38 44.03
C GLY A 108 -7.92 -10.29 43.12
N LEU A 109 -7.65 -11.55 43.49
CA LEU A 109 -6.87 -12.47 42.65
C LEU A 109 -7.35 -13.92 42.78
N ALA A 110 -7.65 -14.51 41.63
CA ALA A 110 -7.89 -15.95 41.47
C ALA A 110 -6.97 -16.51 40.38
N VAL A 111 -6.18 -17.54 40.71
CA VAL A 111 -5.26 -18.22 39.79
C VAL A 111 -5.49 -19.73 39.85
N PRO A 112 -5.60 -20.44 38.72
CA PRO A 112 -5.65 -19.91 37.36
C PRO A 112 -6.82 -18.96 37.13
N HIS A 113 -6.68 -18.00 36.21
CA HIS A 113 -7.72 -17.00 35.98
C HIS A 113 -9.08 -17.69 35.69
N PRO A 114 -10.16 -17.37 36.43
CA PRO A 114 -11.36 -18.22 36.50
C PRO A 114 -12.05 -18.43 35.14
N ARG A 115 -11.98 -17.43 34.26
CA ARG A 115 -12.60 -17.46 32.92
C ARG A 115 -11.63 -17.75 31.80
N LEU A 116 -10.42 -18.25 32.09
CA LEU A 116 -9.40 -18.47 31.04
C LEU A 116 -9.89 -19.47 29.98
N ALA A 117 -10.65 -20.49 30.40
CA ALA A 117 -11.17 -21.54 29.53
C ALA A 117 -12.27 -21.05 28.56
N GLU A 118 -12.83 -19.86 28.77
CA GLU A 118 -13.89 -19.27 27.94
C GLU A 118 -13.34 -18.26 26.91
N ARG A 119 -12.04 -17.92 26.98
CA ARG A 119 -11.48 -16.74 26.32
C ARG A 119 -10.44 -17.10 25.29
N GLU A 120 -10.84 -17.15 24.03
CA GLU A 120 -9.94 -17.40 22.89
C GLU A 120 -8.78 -16.39 22.85
N PHE A 121 -9.07 -15.09 23.08
CA PHE A 121 -8.06 -14.03 23.10
C PHE A 121 -6.99 -14.17 24.20
N VAL A 122 -7.23 -15.01 25.21
CA VAL A 122 -6.26 -15.38 26.25
C VAL A 122 -5.55 -16.68 25.87
N LEU A 123 -6.31 -17.68 25.45
CA LEU A 123 -5.80 -19.02 25.18
C LEU A 123 -4.97 -19.12 23.90
N ALA A 124 -5.32 -18.40 22.83
CA ALA A 124 -4.58 -18.44 21.57
C ALA A 124 -3.13 -17.91 21.74
N PRO A 125 -2.90 -16.72 22.35
CA PRO A 125 -1.54 -16.27 22.66
C PRO A 125 -0.81 -17.19 23.66
N LEU A 126 -1.50 -17.71 24.68
CA LEU A 126 -0.90 -18.59 25.69
C LEU A 126 -0.44 -19.93 25.08
N ALA A 127 -1.27 -20.53 24.21
CA ALA A 127 -0.96 -21.79 23.55
C ALA A 127 0.22 -21.67 22.57
N GLU A 128 0.45 -20.49 21.98
CA GLU A 128 1.65 -20.23 21.16
C GLU A 128 2.94 -20.37 21.99
N ILE A 129 2.96 -19.83 23.21
CA ILE A 129 4.17 -19.79 24.01
C ILE A 129 4.35 -21.00 24.93
N ALA A 130 3.25 -21.61 25.36
CA ALA A 130 3.22 -22.70 26.33
C ALA A 130 2.10 -23.72 26.06
N PRO A 131 2.11 -24.41 24.91
CA PRO A 131 1.00 -25.30 24.50
C PRO A 131 0.74 -26.44 25.48
N GLY A 132 1.80 -26.95 26.12
CA GLY A 132 1.76 -28.04 27.10
C GLY A 132 1.46 -27.61 28.54
N LEU A 133 1.28 -26.32 28.82
CA LEU A 133 0.98 -25.84 30.18
C LEU A 133 -0.34 -26.44 30.67
N ARG A 134 -0.30 -27.18 31.78
CA ARG A 134 -1.48 -27.87 32.33
C ARG A 134 -2.20 -27.00 33.35
N HIS A 135 -3.52 -26.95 33.23
CA HIS A 135 -4.38 -26.39 34.26
C HIS A 135 -4.31 -27.25 35.54
N PRO A 136 -3.98 -26.70 36.72
CA PRO A 136 -3.78 -27.49 37.95
C PRO A 136 -5.04 -28.26 38.38
N VAL A 137 -6.23 -27.68 38.16
CA VAL A 137 -7.53 -28.33 38.45
C VAL A 137 -7.95 -29.29 37.33
N THR A 138 -8.22 -28.80 36.12
CA THR A 138 -8.80 -29.61 35.04
C THR A 138 -7.80 -30.55 34.35
N ARG A 139 -6.50 -30.41 34.62
CA ARG A 139 -5.38 -31.17 34.00
C ARG A 139 -5.23 -31.03 32.48
N ARG A 140 -6.14 -30.34 31.81
CA ARG A 140 -6.08 -30.00 30.38
C ARG A 140 -4.92 -29.06 30.10
N THR A 141 -4.30 -29.22 28.94
CA THR A 141 -3.22 -28.33 28.47
C THR A 141 -3.79 -27.03 27.89
N ALA A 142 -2.99 -25.96 27.80
CA ALA A 142 -3.41 -24.72 27.15
C ALA A 142 -3.88 -24.94 25.71
N ALA A 143 -3.16 -25.76 24.93
CA ALA A 143 -3.58 -26.15 23.59
C ALA A 143 -4.90 -26.96 23.61
N GLY A 144 -5.06 -27.87 24.58
CA GLY A 144 -6.28 -28.66 24.74
C GLY A 144 -7.49 -27.85 25.22
N LEU A 145 -7.28 -26.77 25.96
CA LEU A 145 -8.31 -25.80 26.34
C LEU A 145 -8.70 -24.93 25.15
N LEU A 146 -7.73 -24.47 24.34
CA LEU A 146 -8.01 -23.73 23.11
C LEU A 146 -8.81 -24.57 22.12
N ALA A 147 -8.40 -25.81 21.87
CA ALA A 147 -9.14 -26.73 20.99
C ALA A 147 -10.57 -26.99 21.48
N ALA A 148 -10.81 -26.95 22.79
CA ALA A 148 -12.14 -27.13 23.39
C ALA A 148 -13.12 -26.02 23.06
N LEU A 149 -12.62 -24.80 22.81
CA LEU A 149 -13.46 -23.64 22.53
C LEU A 149 -14.11 -23.69 21.14
N GLY A 150 -13.56 -24.50 20.24
CA GLY A 150 -13.89 -24.52 18.82
C GLY A 150 -13.39 -23.27 18.08
N GLU A 151 -13.64 -23.19 16.77
CA GLU A 151 -13.40 -21.97 15.99
C GLU A 151 -14.45 -20.91 16.34
N ARG A 152 -14.19 -20.11 17.38
CA ARG A 152 -14.99 -18.91 17.69
C ARG A 152 -14.52 -17.66 16.94
N GLY A 153 -13.62 -17.84 15.97
CA GLY A 153 -13.30 -16.90 14.88
C GLY A 153 -12.82 -15.50 15.31
N GLY A 154 -12.49 -15.30 16.58
CA GLY A 154 -12.34 -13.98 17.16
C GLY A 154 -10.90 -13.50 17.21
N ALA A 155 -9.93 -14.41 17.41
CA ALA A 155 -8.53 -14.06 17.61
C ALA A 155 -7.69 -14.17 16.32
N ARG A 156 -7.52 -13.05 15.62
CA ARG A 156 -6.66 -12.98 14.42
C ARG A 156 -5.22 -12.70 14.81
N ARG A 157 -4.34 -13.69 14.65
CA ARG A 157 -2.89 -13.49 14.82
C ARG A 157 -2.38 -12.45 13.82
N LEU A 158 -1.74 -11.38 14.30
CA LEU A 158 -1.04 -10.45 13.42
C LEU A 158 0.21 -11.12 12.83
N PRO A 159 0.65 -10.69 11.64
CA PRO A 159 1.87 -11.21 11.05
C PRO A 159 3.08 -11.05 11.98
N ALA A 160 3.95 -12.07 12.03
CA ALA A 160 5.17 -12.05 12.84
C ALA A 160 6.40 -11.48 12.11
N ASN A 161 6.32 -11.37 10.78
CA ASN A 161 7.37 -10.84 9.92
C ASN A 161 6.78 -10.37 8.58
N TYR A 162 7.63 -9.79 7.74
CA TYR A 162 7.25 -9.26 6.43
C TYR A 162 6.60 -10.33 5.51
N ALA A 163 7.18 -11.53 5.43
CA ALA A 163 6.61 -12.60 4.59
C ALA A 163 5.20 -13.03 5.04
N GLY A 164 4.97 -13.05 6.37
CA GLY A 164 3.62 -13.23 6.93
C GLY A 164 2.69 -12.08 6.60
N LEU A 165 3.21 -10.85 6.59
CA LEU A 165 2.43 -9.65 6.29
C LEU A 165 2.00 -9.61 4.82
N GLU A 166 2.87 -9.98 3.88
CA GLU A 166 2.48 -10.09 2.47
C GLU A 166 1.34 -11.09 2.28
N ARG A 167 1.39 -12.26 2.94
CA ARG A 167 0.28 -13.23 2.89
C ARG A 167 -0.99 -12.67 3.51
N TRP A 168 -0.88 -11.95 4.62
CA TRP A 168 -2.01 -11.31 5.27
C TRP A 168 -2.66 -10.25 4.37
N LEU A 169 -1.87 -9.39 3.74
CA LEU A 169 -2.32 -8.39 2.79
C LEU A 169 -2.95 -9.03 1.53
N ALA A 170 -2.42 -10.16 1.06
CA ALA A 170 -2.98 -10.90 -0.08
C ALA A 170 -4.39 -11.44 0.20
N ALA A 171 -4.65 -11.78 1.47
CA ALA A 171 -5.90 -12.40 1.92
C ALA A 171 -7.02 -11.38 2.20
N LEU A 172 -6.70 -10.08 2.26
CA LEU A 172 -7.71 -9.04 2.45
C LEU A 172 -8.74 -9.05 1.30
N PRO A 173 -10.03 -8.88 1.61
CA PRO A 173 -11.05 -8.75 0.58
C PRO A 173 -10.96 -7.39 -0.13
N PRO A 174 -11.52 -7.26 -1.36
CA PRO A 174 -11.69 -5.96 -1.99
C PRO A 174 -12.49 -5.00 -1.09
N PRO A 175 -12.03 -3.74 -0.90
CA PRO A 175 -12.72 -2.79 -0.03
C PRO A 175 -14.02 -2.27 -0.67
N PRO A 176 -15.16 -2.23 0.07
CA PRO A 176 -16.40 -1.65 -0.43
C PRO A 176 -16.30 -0.12 -0.55
N ALA A 177 -16.68 0.42 -1.73
CA ALA A 177 -16.62 1.85 -2.02
C ALA A 177 -17.48 2.69 -1.08
N SER A 178 -18.62 2.17 -0.61
CA SER A 178 -19.52 2.85 0.32
C SER A 178 -18.87 3.20 1.66
N LEU A 179 -17.87 2.42 2.09
CA LEU A 179 -17.13 2.66 3.33
C LEU A 179 -15.82 3.43 3.10
N HIS A 180 -15.10 3.15 2.01
CA HIS A 180 -13.72 3.58 1.83
C HIS A 180 -13.51 4.70 0.80
N TYR A 181 -14.54 5.09 0.04
CA TYR A 181 -14.45 6.25 -0.84
C TYR A 181 -14.68 7.57 -0.08
N SER A 182 -13.82 7.82 0.91
CA SER A 182 -13.95 8.91 1.88
C SER A 182 -12.59 9.24 2.51
N LEU A 183 -12.44 10.47 3.01
CA LEU A 183 -11.27 10.86 3.81
C LEU A 183 -11.44 10.56 5.31
N ARG A 184 -12.59 10.05 5.74
CA ARG A 184 -12.93 9.91 7.17
C ARG A 184 -11.97 8.98 7.90
N ASN A 185 -11.81 7.75 7.41
CA ASN A 185 -11.06 6.71 8.12
C ASN A 185 -9.57 7.03 8.11
N ILE A 186 -9.01 7.40 6.95
CA ILE A 186 -7.60 7.80 6.85
C ILE A 186 -7.27 9.01 7.75
N LYS A 187 -8.13 10.05 7.81
CA LYS A 187 -7.88 11.20 8.69
C LYS A 187 -7.97 10.83 10.16
N ALA A 188 -8.90 9.97 10.54
CA ALA A 188 -9.01 9.49 11.92
C ALA A 188 -7.76 8.69 12.32
N ALA A 189 -7.28 7.79 11.46
CA ALA A 189 -6.05 7.04 11.70
C ALA A 189 -4.82 7.95 11.80
N LEU A 190 -4.65 8.90 10.87
CA LEU A 190 -3.54 9.86 10.91
C LEU A 190 -3.56 10.74 12.17
N ALA A 191 -4.73 11.19 12.62
CA ALA A 191 -4.86 11.92 13.88
C ALA A 191 -4.37 11.08 15.07
N ARG A 192 -4.74 9.79 15.12
CA ARG A 192 -4.26 8.84 16.15
C ARG A 192 -2.75 8.55 16.04
N LEU A 193 -2.18 8.62 14.85
CA LEU A 193 -0.72 8.51 14.60
C LEU A 193 0.07 9.78 14.95
N GLY A 194 -0.58 10.83 15.44
CA GLY A 194 0.09 12.10 15.74
C GLY A 194 0.23 13.04 14.53
N SER A 195 -0.65 12.91 13.54
CA SER A 195 -0.70 13.74 12.33
C SER A 195 0.60 13.77 11.51
N PRO A 196 1.17 12.61 11.12
CA PRO A 196 2.46 12.54 10.41
C PRO A 196 2.44 13.25 9.05
N GLU A 197 1.26 13.42 8.43
CA GLU A 197 1.06 14.16 7.19
C GLU A 197 1.45 15.65 7.29
N ARG A 198 1.55 16.18 8.51
CA ARG A 198 2.00 17.57 8.78
C ARG A 198 3.53 17.70 8.90
N SER A 199 4.23 16.57 8.98
CA SER A 199 5.67 16.50 9.30
C SER A 199 6.47 15.75 8.23
N MET A 200 5.97 15.69 6.99
CA MET A 200 6.61 15.00 5.86
C MET A 200 7.25 15.95 4.83
N GLY A 201 7.67 17.13 5.29
CA GLY A 201 8.32 18.14 4.44
C GLY A 201 7.38 18.79 3.42
N ALA A 202 7.95 19.32 2.35
CA ALA A 202 7.20 19.94 1.26
C ALA A 202 6.59 18.85 0.34
N VAL A 203 5.26 18.81 0.29
CA VAL A 203 4.51 17.79 -0.44
C VAL A 203 4.26 18.21 -1.89
N VAL A 204 4.66 17.35 -2.83
CA VAL A 204 4.28 17.39 -4.25
C VAL A 204 3.20 16.34 -4.46
N HIS A 205 1.96 16.77 -4.63
CA HIS A 205 0.81 15.89 -4.80
C HIS A 205 0.42 15.82 -6.28
N LEU A 206 0.40 14.62 -6.85
CA LEU A 206 0.16 14.39 -8.28
C LEU A 206 -1.11 13.55 -8.49
N ALA A 207 -2.01 14.07 -9.32
CA ALA A 207 -3.15 13.36 -9.87
C ALA A 207 -3.09 13.38 -11.40
N GLY A 208 -3.96 12.61 -12.05
CA GLY A 208 -3.99 12.49 -13.51
C GLY A 208 -4.55 11.14 -13.96
N SER A 209 -4.85 10.99 -15.25
CA SER A 209 -5.24 9.70 -15.82
C SER A 209 -4.00 8.88 -16.17
N THR A 210 -3.12 9.46 -17.00
CA THR A 210 -1.89 8.83 -17.47
C THR A 210 -0.65 9.60 -16.99
N GLY A 211 0.51 8.95 -16.89
CA GLY A 211 1.80 9.61 -16.60
C GLY A 211 2.10 9.94 -15.12
N LYS A 212 1.13 9.74 -14.21
CA LYS A 212 1.27 10.01 -12.76
C LYS A 212 2.52 9.35 -12.15
N THR A 213 2.59 8.02 -12.16
CA THR A 213 3.70 7.25 -11.56
C THR A 213 5.05 7.66 -12.14
N SER A 214 5.18 7.77 -13.47
CA SER A 214 6.44 8.18 -14.11
C SER A 214 6.87 9.58 -13.66
N THR A 215 5.92 10.53 -13.62
CA THR A 215 6.16 11.90 -13.17
C THR A 215 6.57 11.93 -11.69
N ALA A 216 5.88 11.17 -10.84
CA ALA A 216 6.19 11.06 -9.41
C ALA A 216 7.60 10.51 -9.17
N CYS A 217 7.94 9.40 -9.83
CA CYS A 217 9.27 8.79 -9.70
C CYS A 217 10.39 9.75 -10.16
N MET A 218 10.21 10.40 -11.32
CA MET A 218 11.20 11.35 -11.83
C MET A 218 11.31 12.60 -10.96
N ALA A 219 10.22 13.12 -10.42
CA ALA A 219 10.24 14.30 -9.54
C ALA A 219 10.95 13.98 -8.22
N ALA A 220 10.67 12.83 -7.62
CA ALA A 220 11.34 12.38 -6.40
C ALA A 220 12.84 12.16 -6.64
N ALA A 221 13.21 11.50 -7.75
CA ALA A 221 14.60 11.28 -8.10
C ALA A 221 15.35 12.60 -8.36
N ALA A 222 14.70 13.58 -8.99
CA ALA A 222 15.28 14.91 -9.22
C ALA A 222 15.55 15.66 -7.90
N LEU A 223 14.66 15.56 -6.92
CA LEU A 223 14.82 16.14 -5.59
C LEU A 223 15.93 15.45 -4.80
N SER A 224 15.96 14.11 -4.78
CA SER A 224 17.03 13.33 -4.15
C SER A 224 18.39 13.58 -4.79
N ALA A 225 18.47 13.64 -6.12
CA ALA A 225 19.71 13.96 -6.83
C ALA A 225 20.19 15.40 -6.57
N SER A 226 19.28 16.30 -6.15
CA SER A 226 19.63 17.65 -5.69
C SER A 226 20.11 17.69 -4.24
N GLY A 227 20.27 16.54 -3.57
CA GLY A 227 20.81 16.43 -2.22
C GLY A 227 19.76 16.43 -1.11
N TRP A 228 18.47 16.31 -1.45
CA TRP A 228 17.40 16.37 -0.46
C TRP A 228 16.81 15.00 -0.16
N ARG A 229 16.73 14.65 1.12
CA ARG A 229 16.02 13.46 1.58
C ARG A 229 14.56 13.51 1.13
N THR A 230 14.16 12.57 0.27
CA THR A 230 12.86 12.62 -0.42
C THR A 230 12.12 11.30 -0.30
N GLY A 231 10.88 11.37 0.16
CA GLY A 231 9.94 10.25 0.14
C GLY A 231 9.16 10.21 -1.17
N LEU A 232 8.82 9.01 -1.64
CA LEU A 232 7.98 8.79 -2.82
C LEU A 232 6.90 7.75 -2.51
N TYR A 233 5.64 8.12 -2.70
CA TYR A 233 4.48 7.23 -2.60
C TYR A 233 3.79 7.09 -3.96
N THR A 234 3.71 5.86 -4.48
CA THR A 234 3.14 5.56 -5.82
C THR A 234 2.16 4.39 -5.81
N SER A 235 1.31 4.31 -6.84
CA SER A 235 0.40 3.18 -7.03
C SER A 235 -0.04 2.97 -8.48
N PRO A 236 -0.40 1.73 -8.90
CA PRO A 236 -0.08 0.47 -8.21
C PRO A 236 1.42 0.11 -8.37
N HIS A 237 1.89 -0.92 -7.65
CA HIS A 237 3.21 -1.51 -7.89
C HIS A 237 3.18 -2.49 -9.07
N VAL A 238 4.35 -2.93 -9.52
CA VAL A 238 4.51 -3.90 -10.60
C VAL A 238 4.91 -5.27 -10.06
N GLY A 239 5.94 -5.36 -9.21
CA GLY A 239 6.40 -6.64 -8.66
C GLY A 239 6.11 -6.80 -7.17
N SER A 240 6.54 -5.83 -6.36
CA SER A 240 6.48 -5.85 -4.91
C SER A 240 5.71 -4.66 -4.34
N VAL A 241 4.94 -4.90 -3.28
CA VAL A 241 4.23 -3.84 -2.56
C VAL A 241 5.14 -2.75 -2.00
N ARG A 242 6.41 -3.07 -1.69
CA ARG A 242 7.40 -2.11 -1.19
C ARG A 242 7.77 -1.05 -2.22
N GLU A 243 7.59 -1.32 -3.51
CA GLU A 243 7.81 -0.34 -4.59
C GLU A 243 6.93 0.91 -4.43
N ARG A 244 5.81 0.80 -3.70
CA ARG A 244 4.92 1.92 -3.44
C ARG A 244 5.49 2.94 -2.47
N ILE A 245 6.43 2.58 -1.60
CA ILE A 245 6.99 3.47 -0.58
C ILE A 245 8.51 3.47 -0.73
N LYS A 246 9.07 4.58 -1.20
CA LYS A 246 10.50 4.73 -1.42
C LYS A 246 11.07 5.90 -0.63
N LEU A 247 12.31 5.74 -0.18
CA LEU A 247 13.15 6.79 0.40
C LEU A 247 14.42 6.93 -0.42
N ASP A 248 14.64 8.11 -0.98
CA ASP A 248 15.79 8.42 -1.83
C ASP A 248 16.00 7.41 -2.98
N GLY A 249 14.90 7.01 -3.60
CA GLY A 249 14.84 6.08 -4.73
C GLY A 249 14.93 4.59 -4.36
N ARG A 250 15.12 4.25 -3.07
CA ARG A 250 15.17 2.87 -2.58
C ARG A 250 13.85 2.47 -1.97
N ASP A 251 13.40 1.24 -2.26
CA ASP A 251 12.21 0.67 -1.61
C ASP A 251 12.41 0.64 -0.10
N ILE A 252 11.33 0.89 0.64
CA ILE A 252 11.31 0.70 2.09
C ILE A 252 11.84 -0.71 2.46
N PRO A 253 12.76 -0.83 3.44
CA PRO A 253 13.21 -2.14 3.92
C PRO A 253 12.06 -2.99 4.46
N GLU A 254 12.18 -4.32 4.37
CA GLU A 254 11.14 -5.24 4.87
C GLU A 254 10.84 -5.06 6.35
N LYS A 255 11.89 -4.84 7.16
CA LYS A 255 11.79 -4.51 8.58
C LYS A 255 10.95 -3.25 8.80
N ASP A 256 11.33 -2.15 8.15
CA ASP A 256 10.63 -0.86 8.27
C ASP A 256 9.19 -0.95 7.79
N PHE A 257 8.92 -1.68 6.69
CA PHE A 257 7.56 -1.90 6.17
C PHE A 257 6.71 -2.65 7.20
N PHE A 258 7.25 -3.73 7.76
CA PHE A 258 6.57 -4.54 8.77
C PHE A 258 6.29 -3.75 10.05
N GLU A 259 7.30 -3.06 10.60
CA GLU A 259 7.16 -2.24 11.81
C GLU A 259 6.18 -1.06 11.59
N THR A 260 6.24 -0.41 10.44
CA THR A 260 5.32 0.69 10.10
C THR A 260 3.89 0.16 9.96
N PHE A 261 3.69 -1.00 9.33
CA PHE A 261 2.37 -1.64 9.27
C PHE A 261 1.81 -1.90 10.67
N LEU A 262 2.60 -2.49 11.57
CA LEU A 262 2.13 -2.79 12.92
C LEU A 262 1.72 -1.53 13.70
N ARG A 263 2.42 -0.41 13.50
CA ARG A 263 2.07 0.90 14.10
C ARG A 263 0.80 1.51 13.50
N VAL A 264 0.57 1.34 12.20
CA VAL A 264 -0.68 1.78 11.57
C VAL A 264 -1.84 0.93 12.06
N GLU A 265 -1.70 -0.41 12.01
CA GLU A 265 -2.72 -1.33 12.48
C GLU A 265 -3.02 -1.10 13.97
N SER A 266 -2.02 -0.76 14.80
CA SER A 266 -2.21 -0.51 16.23
C SER A 266 -3.19 0.62 16.55
N VAL A 267 -3.40 1.59 15.65
CA VAL A 267 -4.35 2.68 15.85
C VAL A 267 -5.57 2.63 14.91
N ALA A 268 -5.44 1.90 13.79
CA ALA A 268 -6.50 1.74 12.79
C ALA A 268 -7.52 0.67 13.16
N ALA A 269 -7.10 -0.40 13.86
CA ALA A 269 -8.00 -1.50 14.25
C ALA A 269 -8.79 -2.12 13.09
N GLY A 270 -8.14 -2.30 11.94
CA GLY A 270 -8.75 -2.87 10.74
C GLY A 270 -9.76 -1.96 10.03
N GLU A 271 -9.89 -0.68 10.44
CA GLU A 271 -10.83 0.28 9.83
C GLU A 271 -10.36 0.81 8.45
N LEU A 272 -9.11 0.56 8.08
CA LEU A 272 -8.51 1.05 6.84
C LEU A 272 -8.53 -0.03 5.75
N SER A 273 -8.86 0.39 4.53
CA SER A 273 -8.64 -0.42 3.34
C SER A 273 -7.15 -0.61 3.05
N PHE A 274 -6.82 -1.55 2.16
CA PHE A 274 -5.43 -1.77 1.71
C PHE A 274 -4.73 -0.47 1.28
N PHE A 275 -5.39 0.36 0.47
CA PHE A 275 -4.81 1.61 -0.03
C PHE A 275 -4.66 2.67 1.08
N GLU A 276 -5.65 2.78 1.99
CA GLU A 276 -5.55 3.69 3.13
C GLU A 276 -4.43 3.28 4.09
N THR A 277 -4.29 1.98 4.37
CA THR A 277 -3.21 1.44 5.21
C THR A 277 -1.84 1.80 4.65
N LEU A 278 -1.60 1.56 3.35
CA LEU A 278 -0.32 1.92 2.74
C LEU A 278 -0.08 3.43 2.67
N THR A 279 -1.15 4.23 2.52
CA THR A 279 -1.04 5.70 2.57
C THR A 279 -0.63 6.17 3.95
N ALA A 280 -1.26 5.65 5.02
CA ALA A 280 -0.88 5.96 6.39
C ALA A 280 0.55 5.50 6.70
N MET A 281 0.95 4.32 6.21
CA MET A 281 2.32 3.82 6.34
C MET A 281 3.32 4.75 5.65
N ALA A 282 3.05 5.19 4.42
CA ALA A 282 3.93 6.10 3.69
C ALA A 282 4.12 7.43 4.46
N PHE A 283 3.03 8.04 4.93
CA PHE A 283 3.10 9.30 5.68
C PHE A 283 3.86 9.14 7.00
N LEU A 284 3.58 8.07 7.75
CA LEU A 284 4.29 7.76 8.99
C LEU A 284 5.79 7.54 8.73
N TYR A 285 6.14 6.79 7.68
CA TYR A 285 7.53 6.51 7.33
C TYR A 285 8.29 7.76 6.88
N PHE A 286 7.66 8.63 6.09
CA PHE A 286 8.25 9.90 5.65
C PHE A 286 8.46 10.88 6.80
N SER A 287 7.46 10.97 7.71
CA SER A 287 7.58 11.78 8.93
C SER A 287 8.70 11.25 9.84
N ALA A 288 8.75 9.95 10.10
CA ALA A 288 9.79 9.34 10.94
C ALA A 288 11.19 9.49 10.32
N SER A 289 11.27 9.41 8.98
CA SER A 289 12.51 9.60 8.22
C SER A 289 12.92 11.06 8.06
N LYS A 290 12.13 12.03 8.56
CA LYS A 290 12.38 13.47 8.47
C LYS A 290 12.69 13.92 7.04
N VAL A 291 11.89 13.46 6.07
CA VAL A 291 12.09 13.83 4.67
C VAL A 291 11.90 15.33 4.48
N ARG A 292 12.67 15.93 3.57
CA ARG A 292 12.50 17.34 3.21
C ARG A 292 11.39 17.53 2.17
N PHE A 293 11.20 16.53 1.31
CA PHE A 293 10.16 16.50 0.30
C PHE A 293 9.44 15.16 0.32
N SER A 294 8.14 15.20 0.03
CA SER A 294 7.34 14.01 -0.21
C SER A 294 6.66 14.14 -1.56
N VAL A 295 6.90 13.20 -2.47
CA VAL A 295 6.19 13.12 -3.74
C VAL A 295 5.13 12.04 -3.63
N VAL A 296 3.86 12.44 -3.75
CA VAL A 296 2.71 11.58 -3.45
C VAL A 296 1.82 11.51 -4.69
N GLU A 297 1.61 10.30 -5.19
CA GLU A 297 0.68 10.02 -6.29
C GLU A 297 -0.71 9.63 -5.72
N ALA A 298 -1.76 10.29 -6.20
CA ALA A 298 -3.14 9.88 -5.93
C ALA A 298 -3.46 8.55 -6.63
N GLY A 299 -4.09 7.62 -5.91
CA GLY A 299 -4.46 6.30 -6.44
C GLY A 299 -5.68 6.36 -7.35
N LEU A 300 -6.77 6.99 -6.88
CA LEU A 300 -8.01 7.15 -7.60
C LEU A 300 -8.52 8.59 -7.56
N GLY A 301 -8.51 9.25 -8.71
CA GLY A 301 -9.07 10.58 -8.84
C GLY A 301 -8.24 11.64 -8.10
N GLY A 302 -8.62 12.00 -6.87
CA GLY A 302 -7.97 13.07 -6.10
C GLY A 302 -8.76 13.53 -4.88
N ARG A 303 -9.97 14.10 -5.07
CA ARG A 303 -10.76 14.75 -4.00
C ARG A 303 -10.99 13.85 -2.77
N LEU A 304 -11.37 12.60 -3.00
CA LEU A 304 -11.67 11.62 -1.94
C LEU A 304 -10.59 10.53 -1.83
N ASP A 305 -9.46 10.69 -2.52
CA ASP A 305 -8.35 9.74 -2.44
C ASP A 305 -7.66 9.84 -1.08
N ALA A 306 -7.24 8.72 -0.49
CA ALA A 306 -6.61 8.70 0.83
C ALA A 306 -5.40 9.64 0.93
N THR A 307 -4.65 9.82 -0.16
CA THR A 307 -3.49 10.72 -0.20
C THR A 307 -3.86 12.20 -0.02
N ASN A 308 -5.11 12.57 -0.30
CA ASN A 308 -5.63 13.93 -0.14
C ASN A 308 -5.95 14.32 1.32
N ALA A 309 -5.56 13.46 2.27
CA ALA A 309 -5.36 13.84 3.67
C ALA A 309 -4.14 14.75 3.86
N ALA A 310 -3.17 14.71 2.95
CA ALA A 310 -2.04 15.63 2.90
C ALA A 310 -2.37 16.93 2.15
N ASP A 311 -1.73 18.02 2.55
CA ASP A 311 -1.81 19.29 1.82
C ASP A 311 -0.53 19.52 0.99
N GLY A 312 -0.68 19.49 -0.34
CA GLY A 312 0.40 19.72 -1.30
C GLY A 312 0.83 21.19 -1.39
N VAL A 313 2.12 21.49 -1.25
CA VAL A 313 2.67 22.82 -1.61
C VAL A 313 2.77 22.98 -3.13
N VAL A 314 2.89 21.86 -3.84
CA VAL A 314 2.71 21.75 -5.30
C VAL A 314 1.62 20.70 -5.55
N ALA A 315 0.63 21.05 -6.36
CA ALA A 315 -0.44 20.17 -6.80
C ALA A 315 -0.43 20.07 -8.33
N GLY A 316 -0.28 18.85 -8.86
CA GLY A 316 -0.12 18.59 -10.28
C GLY A 316 -1.22 17.72 -10.87
N VAL A 317 -1.75 18.08 -12.04
CA VAL A 317 -2.64 17.22 -12.84
C VAL A 317 -1.97 16.89 -14.17
N THR A 318 -1.49 15.65 -14.35
CA THR A 318 -0.66 15.24 -15.49
C THR A 318 -1.43 15.13 -16.80
N SER A 319 -2.57 14.43 -16.79
CA SER A 319 -3.51 14.32 -17.91
C SER A 319 -4.92 14.04 -17.41
N VAL A 320 -5.94 14.22 -18.26
CA VAL A 320 -7.33 13.83 -17.96
C VAL A 320 -7.94 13.14 -19.18
N SER A 321 -8.40 11.92 -18.97
CA SER A 321 -9.16 11.10 -19.92
C SER A 321 -10.28 10.34 -19.18
N LEU A 322 -11.22 9.76 -19.93
CA LEU A 322 -12.29 8.95 -19.36
C LEU A 322 -11.71 7.69 -18.69
N GLU A 323 -11.87 7.60 -17.37
CA GLU A 323 -11.47 6.45 -16.58
C GLU A 323 -12.30 6.42 -15.28
N HIS A 324 -12.52 5.21 -14.74
CA HIS A 324 -13.23 5.03 -13.47
C HIS A 324 -14.57 5.79 -13.42
N THR A 325 -15.30 5.85 -14.54
CA THR A 325 -16.51 6.64 -14.73
C THR A 325 -17.61 6.29 -13.72
N ALA A 326 -17.58 5.04 -13.23
CA ALA A 326 -18.45 4.54 -12.18
C ALA A 326 -18.31 5.27 -10.82
N LEU A 327 -17.16 5.90 -10.54
CA LEU A 327 -16.85 6.62 -9.29
C LEU A 327 -16.52 8.12 -9.51
N LEU A 328 -15.91 8.47 -10.65
CA LEU A 328 -15.46 9.84 -10.96
C LEU A 328 -16.47 10.63 -11.81
N GLY A 329 -17.52 9.97 -12.30
CA GLY A 329 -18.51 10.53 -13.23
C GLY A 329 -18.16 10.28 -14.70
N GLY A 330 -19.16 10.42 -15.57
CA GLY A 330 -19.08 10.05 -16.99
C GLY A 330 -18.49 11.10 -17.94
N THR A 331 -17.92 12.20 -17.43
CA THR A 331 -17.44 13.31 -18.29
C THR A 331 -16.02 13.73 -17.94
N ILE A 332 -15.29 14.30 -18.92
CA ILE A 332 -13.96 14.88 -18.68
C ILE A 332 -14.03 15.96 -17.59
N THR A 333 -15.07 16.80 -17.58
CA THR A 333 -15.28 17.84 -16.55
C THR A 333 -15.40 17.26 -15.15
N SER A 334 -16.22 16.21 -14.95
CA SER A 334 -16.42 15.60 -13.62
C SER A 334 -15.13 14.94 -13.12
N ILE A 335 -14.42 14.25 -14.00
CA ILE A 335 -13.15 13.60 -13.69
C ILE A 335 -12.08 14.65 -13.35
N ALA A 336 -11.97 15.71 -14.15
CA ALA A 336 -11.03 16.81 -13.90
C ALA A 336 -11.32 17.52 -12.58
N ALA A 337 -12.59 17.78 -12.25
CA ALA A 337 -12.99 18.38 -10.97
C ALA A 337 -12.60 17.48 -9.79
N HIS A 338 -12.74 16.16 -9.92
CA HIS A 338 -12.31 15.23 -8.88
C HIS A 338 -10.79 15.23 -8.71
N LYS A 339 -10.03 15.19 -9.81
CA LYS A 339 -8.55 15.25 -9.78
C LYS A 339 -8.04 16.58 -9.21
N ALA A 340 -8.64 17.70 -9.62
CA ALA A 340 -8.32 19.03 -9.10
C ALA A 340 -8.61 19.17 -7.59
N GLY A 341 -9.36 18.25 -6.97
CA GLY A 341 -9.61 18.23 -5.53
C GLY A 341 -8.36 18.10 -4.65
N ILE A 342 -7.21 17.75 -5.22
CA ILE A 342 -5.91 17.80 -4.54
C ILE A 342 -5.36 19.22 -4.37
N ILE A 343 -5.89 20.19 -5.12
CA ILE A 343 -5.45 21.58 -5.05
C ILE A 343 -6.03 22.21 -3.78
N LYS A 344 -5.12 22.61 -2.89
CA LYS A 344 -5.40 23.25 -1.60
C LYS A 344 -5.04 24.73 -1.63
N LYS A 345 -5.42 25.45 -0.58
CA LYS A 345 -5.16 26.88 -0.42
C LYS A 345 -3.65 27.15 -0.47
N GLY A 346 -3.24 28.13 -1.28
CA GLY A 346 -1.83 28.56 -1.41
C GLY A 346 -0.92 27.61 -2.20
N ALA A 347 -1.43 26.48 -2.70
CA ALA A 347 -0.66 25.56 -3.50
C ALA A 347 -0.17 26.19 -4.82
N ALA A 348 0.97 25.71 -5.31
CA ALA A 348 1.41 25.96 -6.67
C ALA A 348 0.80 24.89 -7.59
N VAL A 349 0.09 25.29 -8.64
CA VAL A 349 -0.64 24.37 -9.52
C VAL A 349 0.12 24.17 -10.81
N LEU A 350 0.32 22.91 -11.19
CA LEU A 350 0.83 22.52 -12.51
C LEU A 350 -0.22 21.69 -13.24
N ALA A 351 -0.41 21.99 -14.52
CA ALA A 351 -1.28 21.23 -15.41
C ALA A 351 -0.46 20.75 -16.60
N GLY A 352 -0.64 19.49 -16.99
CA GLY A 352 -0.08 18.93 -18.21
C GLY A 352 -0.86 19.40 -19.43
N ASN A 353 -0.74 18.65 -20.52
CA ASN A 353 -1.58 18.89 -21.69
C ASN A 353 -3.00 18.37 -21.40
N LEU A 354 -3.91 19.27 -21.01
CA LEU A 354 -5.27 18.93 -20.61
C LEU A 354 -6.26 19.32 -21.71
N PRO A 355 -7.34 18.53 -21.93
CA PRO A 355 -8.49 19.00 -22.70
C PRO A 355 -9.01 20.35 -22.19
N PRO A 356 -9.54 21.24 -23.05
CA PRO A 356 -9.97 22.58 -22.64
C PRO A 356 -10.94 22.58 -21.45
N GLU A 357 -11.90 21.65 -21.41
CA GLU A 357 -12.83 21.51 -20.28
C GLU A 357 -12.16 21.04 -18.98
N ALA A 358 -11.13 20.20 -19.07
CA ALA A 358 -10.34 19.79 -17.91
C ALA A 358 -9.47 20.94 -17.39
N ALA A 359 -8.81 21.69 -18.29
CA ALA A 359 -8.04 22.89 -17.94
C ALA A 359 -8.92 23.94 -17.24
N ARG A 360 -10.15 24.16 -17.73
CA ARG A 360 -11.14 25.04 -17.06
C ARG A 360 -11.50 24.54 -15.67
N ALA A 361 -11.72 23.24 -15.47
CA ALA A 361 -12.04 22.69 -14.15
C ALA A 361 -10.88 22.86 -13.14
N VAL A 362 -9.64 22.62 -13.58
CA VAL A 362 -8.44 22.86 -12.78
C VAL A 362 -8.30 24.35 -12.43
N GLY A 363 -8.47 25.24 -13.40
CA GLY A 363 -8.41 26.70 -13.20
C GLY A 363 -9.48 27.21 -12.24
N ARG A 364 -10.74 26.77 -12.38
CA ARG A 364 -11.83 27.12 -11.45
C ARG A 364 -11.49 26.70 -10.02
N ARG A 365 -10.97 25.49 -9.83
CA ARG A 365 -10.58 25.01 -8.51
C ARG A 365 -9.42 25.82 -7.94
N ALA A 366 -8.40 26.12 -8.74
CA ALA A 366 -7.27 26.95 -8.32
C ALA A 366 -7.74 28.34 -7.85
N ALA A 367 -8.60 29.01 -8.63
CA ALA A 367 -9.19 30.29 -8.26
C ALA A 367 -10.00 30.21 -6.95
N ALA A 368 -10.87 29.20 -6.81
CA ALA A 368 -11.73 29.02 -5.64
C ALA A 368 -10.94 28.88 -4.32
N VAL A 369 -9.72 28.33 -4.36
CA VAL A 369 -8.87 28.18 -3.16
C VAL A 369 -7.70 29.16 -3.13
N ARG A 370 -7.65 30.15 -4.03
CA ARG A 370 -6.54 31.12 -4.15
C ARG A 370 -5.18 30.42 -4.30
N ALA A 371 -5.13 29.38 -5.13
CA ALA A 371 -3.89 28.72 -5.56
C ALA A 371 -3.37 29.37 -6.84
N GLN A 372 -2.04 29.33 -7.04
CA GLN A 372 -1.39 30.00 -8.17
C GLN A 372 -0.99 28.98 -9.22
N ALA A 373 -1.42 29.17 -10.46
CA ALA A 373 -1.00 28.35 -11.59
C ALA A 373 0.39 28.74 -12.08
N PHE A 374 1.20 27.74 -12.46
CA PHE A 374 2.52 27.91 -13.06
C PHE A 374 2.60 27.17 -14.38
N PRO A 375 3.28 27.72 -15.40
CA PRO A 375 3.52 27.02 -16.65
C PRO A 375 4.54 25.90 -16.44
N LEU A 376 4.43 24.85 -17.24
CA LEU A 376 5.49 23.86 -17.38
C LEU A 376 6.69 24.49 -18.08
N SER A 377 7.88 24.22 -17.56
CA SER A 377 9.12 24.60 -18.23
C SER A 377 9.36 23.67 -19.43
N PRO A 378 9.89 24.17 -20.57
CA PRO A 378 10.34 23.33 -21.66
C PRO A 378 11.35 22.28 -21.18
N LEU A 379 11.31 21.10 -21.80
CA LEU A 379 12.26 20.04 -21.49
C LEU A 379 13.66 20.45 -22.01
N PRO A 380 14.72 20.40 -21.18
CA PRO A 380 16.07 20.69 -21.68
C PRO A 380 16.53 19.63 -22.69
N PRO A 381 17.30 19.99 -23.74
CA PRO A 381 17.81 19.01 -24.72
C PRO A 381 18.66 17.88 -24.09
N ALA A 382 19.33 18.16 -22.98
CA ALA A 382 20.04 17.13 -22.22
C ALA A 382 19.10 16.07 -21.61
N ALA A 383 17.90 16.48 -21.18
CA ALA A 383 16.88 15.57 -20.66
C ALA A 383 16.23 14.74 -21.76
N GLU A 384 15.99 15.33 -22.94
CA GLU A 384 15.54 14.58 -24.12
C GLU A 384 16.54 13.47 -24.50
N ARG A 385 17.84 13.81 -24.56
CA ARG A 385 18.89 12.82 -24.81
C ARG A 385 18.93 11.73 -23.74
N ALA A 386 18.79 12.10 -22.46
CA ALA A 386 18.79 11.14 -21.35
C ALA A 386 17.62 10.14 -21.42
N LEU A 387 16.50 10.51 -22.04
CA LEU A 387 15.29 9.69 -22.15
C LEU A 387 15.11 9.03 -23.53
N ARG A 388 16.11 9.12 -24.42
CA ARG A 388 16.06 8.48 -25.73
C ARG A 388 15.70 6.98 -25.59
N GLY A 389 14.69 6.55 -26.35
CA GLY A 389 14.22 5.16 -26.36
C GLY A 389 13.33 4.75 -25.19
N ALA A 390 12.98 5.67 -24.27
CA ALA A 390 12.04 5.45 -23.17
C ALA A 390 10.56 5.66 -23.54
N GLY A 391 10.28 6.01 -24.80
CA GLY A 391 8.95 6.37 -25.30
C GLY A 391 8.70 7.87 -25.19
N ASP A 392 8.14 8.47 -26.25
CA ASP A 392 8.07 9.94 -26.40
C ASP A 392 7.17 10.59 -25.34
N PHE A 393 6.15 9.88 -24.87
CA PHE A 393 5.29 10.32 -23.78
C PHE A 393 6.05 10.53 -22.45
N GLN A 394 7.24 9.93 -22.29
CA GLN A 394 8.08 10.19 -21.12
C GLN A 394 8.71 11.58 -21.14
N LEU A 395 8.86 12.20 -22.31
CA LEU A 395 9.39 13.56 -22.41
C LEU A 395 8.45 14.56 -21.73
N ALA A 396 7.14 14.44 -21.99
CA ALA A 396 6.13 15.26 -21.31
C ALA A 396 6.10 15.00 -19.79
N ASN A 397 6.17 13.74 -19.37
CA ASN A 397 6.25 13.38 -17.95
C ASN A 397 7.52 13.96 -17.28
N ALA A 398 8.64 14.00 -17.99
CA ALA A 398 9.89 14.55 -17.49
C ALA A 398 9.85 16.08 -17.37
N ALA A 399 9.26 16.78 -18.35
CA ALA A 399 9.05 18.22 -18.29
C ALA A 399 8.18 18.59 -17.09
N PHE A 400 7.11 17.81 -16.86
CA PHE A 400 6.26 17.94 -15.67
C PHE A 400 7.06 17.70 -14.39
N ALA A 401 7.78 16.58 -14.30
CA ALA A 401 8.52 16.16 -13.13
C ALA A 401 9.57 17.19 -12.71
N LEU A 402 10.37 17.69 -13.66
CA LEU A 402 11.38 18.72 -13.42
C LEU A 402 10.75 20.04 -12.98
N SER A 403 9.62 20.43 -13.58
CA SER A 403 8.87 21.63 -13.18
C SER A 403 8.34 21.52 -11.76
N ALA A 404 7.74 20.37 -11.41
CA ALA A 404 7.22 20.09 -10.07
C ALA A 404 8.32 20.08 -9.02
N ALA A 405 9.43 19.38 -9.28
CA ALA A 405 10.59 19.30 -8.38
C ALA A 405 11.23 20.69 -8.16
N ARG A 406 11.48 21.45 -9.23
CA ARG A 406 12.03 22.81 -9.14
C ARG A 406 11.11 23.73 -8.34
N LEU A 407 9.81 23.66 -8.58
CA LEU A 407 8.82 24.49 -7.89
C LEU A 407 8.71 24.13 -6.40
N ALA A 408 8.74 22.84 -6.07
CA ALA A 408 8.77 22.38 -4.68
C ALA A 408 10.03 22.89 -3.95
N ALA A 409 11.20 22.76 -4.57
CA ALA A 409 12.45 23.27 -4.02
C ALA A 409 12.39 24.79 -3.80
N LYS A 410 11.90 25.56 -4.79
CA LYS A 410 11.70 27.01 -4.68
C LYS A 410 10.77 27.38 -3.53
N ARG A 411 9.59 26.72 -3.43
CA ARG A 411 8.61 26.97 -2.37
C ARG A 411 9.14 26.61 -0.98
N ALA A 412 10.06 25.65 -0.89
CA ALA A 412 10.71 25.24 0.35
C ALA A 412 11.99 26.03 0.69
N GLY A 413 12.34 27.06 -0.09
CA GLY A 413 13.57 27.84 0.09
C GLY A 413 14.84 27.00 -0.05
N ARG A 414 14.81 25.98 -0.93
CA ARG A 414 15.89 25.01 -1.10
C ARG A 414 16.51 25.11 -2.50
N SER A 415 17.79 24.75 -2.59
CA SER A 415 18.50 24.64 -3.86
C SER A 415 17.94 23.50 -4.71
N PHE A 416 18.03 23.66 -6.03
CA PHE A 416 17.70 22.63 -7.01
C PHE A 416 18.84 22.57 -8.02
N SER A 417 19.30 21.37 -8.36
CA SER A 417 20.44 21.17 -9.26
C SER A 417 19.97 20.54 -10.58
N PRO A 418 19.67 21.33 -11.63
CA PRO A 418 19.15 20.81 -12.88
C PRO A 418 19.99 19.70 -13.51
N GLY A 419 21.33 19.83 -13.52
CA GLY A 419 22.22 18.81 -14.10
C GLY A 419 22.09 17.45 -13.41
N LYS A 420 22.18 17.42 -12.07
CA LYS A 420 21.96 16.20 -11.27
C LYS A 420 20.55 15.64 -11.42
N ALA A 421 19.54 16.52 -11.47
CA ALA A 421 18.15 16.11 -11.68
C ALA A 421 17.97 15.41 -13.03
N ILE A 422 18.49 15.98 -14.12
CA ILE A 422 18.43 15.41 -15.47
C ILE A 422 19.13 14.04 -15.51
N ALA A 423 20.32 13.93 -14.91
CA ALA A 423 21.07 12.67 -14.86
C ALA A 423 20.32 11.54 -14.10
N SER A 424 19.30 11.86 -13.31
CA SER A 424 18.52 10.88 -12.56
C SER A 424 17.30 10.34 -13.31
N LEU A 425 16.84 10.98 -14.39
CA LEU A 425 15.53 10.72 -14.99
C LEU A 425 15.40 9.28 -15.53
N ARG A 426 16.39 8.81 -16.31
CA ARG A 426 16.32 7.49 -16.97
C ARG A 426 16.22 6.34 -15.97
N ARG A 427 17.01 6.39 -14.90
CA ARG A 427 17.03 5.37 -13.83
C ARG A 427 15.78 5.43 -12.93
N ALA A 428 15.07 6.56 -12.94
CA ALA A 428 13.87 6.76 -12.14
C ALA A 428 12.59 6.28 -12.82
N LEU A 429 12.66 5.85 -14.09
CA LEU A 429 11.47 5.30 -14.76
C LEU A 429 10.98 4.05 -14.03
N PRO A 430 9.68 3.99 -13.67
CA PRO A 430 9.16 2.83 -12.97
C PRO A 430 9.11 1.60 -13.88
N PRO A 431 9.17 0.38 -13.30
CA PRO A 431 9.04 -0.85 -14.06
C PRO A 431 7.77 -0.88 -14.91
N GLY A 432 7.82 -1.57 -16.06
CA GLY A 432 6.64 -1.71 -16.94
C GLY A 432 6.15 -0.40 -17.56
N ARG A 433 7.02 0.61 -17.71
CA ARG A 433 6.78 1.82 -18.52
C ARG A 433 7.72 1.85 -19.71
N PHE A 434 7.26 1.31 -20.83
CA PHE A 434 8.03 1.17 -22.07
C PHE A 434 9.43 0.57 -21.82
N GLN A 435 9.49 -0.40 -20.91
CA GLN A 435 10.72 -0.98 -20.42
C GLN A 435 11.27 -1.94 -21.48
N ARG A 436 12.47 -1.66 -21.96
CA ARG A 436 13.15 -2.46 -22.99
C ARG A 436 14.12 -3.44 -22.35
N LEU A 437 14.03 -4.70 -22.75
CA LEU A 437 14.88 -5.80 -22.31
C LEU A 437 15.36 -6.59 -23.53
N ILE A 438 16.48 -7.30 -23.40
CA ILE A 438 16.91 -8.31 -24.36
C ILE A 438 16.67 -9.67 -23.72
N VAL A 439 15.83 -10.50 -24.34
CA VAL A 439 15.52 -11.85 -23.86
C VAL A 439 15.68 -12.82 -25.02
N SER A 440 16.55 -13.81 -24.86
CA SER A 440 16.83 -14.83 -25.89
C SER A 440 17.11 -14.22 -27.28
N GLY A 441 17.87 -13.13 -27.33
CA GLY A 441 18.25 -12.43 -28.57
C GLY A 441 17.11 -11.62 -29.25
N ARG A 442 16.02 -11.34 -28.54
CA ARG A 442 14.91 -10.49 -29.01
C ARG A 442 14.73 -9.26 -28.14
N ASN A 443 14.22 -8.21 -28.77
CA ASN A 443 13.83 -6.98 -28.09
C ASN A 443 12.46 -7.19 -27.43
N VAL A 444 12.39 -7.18 -26.10
CA VAL A 444 11.13 -7.24 -25.35
C VAL A 444 10.81 -5.85 -24.83
N VAL A 445 9.64 -5.32 -25.19
CA VAL A 445 9.09 -4.07 -24.64
C VAL A 445 7.97 -4.45 -23.67
N VAL A 446 8.05 -4.01 -22.42
CA VAL A 446 7.03 -4.22 -21.40
C VAL A 446 6.40 -2.87 -21.04
N ASP A 447 5.10 -2.74 -21.24
CA ASP A 447 4.35 -1.53 -20.91
C ASP A 447 2.99 -1.85 -20.29
N GLY A 448 2.56 -1.05 -19.32
CA GLY A 448 1.30 -1.24 -18.60
C GLY A 448 0.08 -0.52 -19.19
N ALA A 449 0.11 -0.09 -20.46
CA ALA A 449 -1.02 0.57 -21.12
C ALA A 449 -2.31 -0.24 -21.00
N HIS A 450 -3.36 0.38 -20.44
CA HIS A 450 -4.62 -0.28 -20.08
C HIS A 450 -5.85 0.64 -20.23
N ASN A 451 -5.68 1.76 -20.93
CA ASN A 451 -6.72 2.69 -21.35
C ASN A 451 -6.41 3.17 -22.78
N SER A 452 -7.37 3.79 -23.45
CA SER A 452 -7.23 4.15 -24.87
C SER A 452 -6.11 5.15 -25.13
N GLU A 453 -5.96 6.16 -24.25
CA GLU A 453 -4.89 7.17 -24.31
C GLU A 453 -3.49 6.53 -24.25
N GLY A 454 -3.26 5.67 -23.25
CA GLY A 454 -2.00 4.98 -23.05
C GLY A 454 -1.71 3.96 -24.14
N MET A 455 -2.73 3.25 -24.64
CA MET A 455 -2.56 2.30 -25.75
C MET A 455 -2.15 3.03 -27.03
N ALA A 456 -2.78 4.17 -27.35
CA ALA A 456 -2.39 4.98 -28.50
C ALA A 456 -0.94 5.49 -28.39
N ALA A 457 -0.55 6.01 -27.22
CA ALA A 457 0.83 6.47 -26.96
C ALA A 457 1.87 5.33 -27.06
N LEU A 458 1.53 4.14 -26.56
CA LEU A 458 2.37 2.95 -26.67
C LEU A 458 2.59 2.56 -28.13
N LEU A 459 1.50 2.43 -28.90
CA LEU A 459 1.56 2.01 -30.30
C LEU A 459 2.31 3.04 -31.17
N ALA A 460 2.12 4.34 -30.93
CA ALA A 460 2.90 5.39 -31.57
C ALA A 460 4.41 5.24 -31.26
N GLY A 461 4.76 4.98 -30.00
CA GLY A 461 6.13 4.77 -29.56
C GLY A 461 6.81 3.52 -30.17
N MET A 462 6.05 2.58 -30.73
CA MET A 462 6.60 1.42 -31.44
C MET A 462 7.15 1.77 -32.84
N GLY A 463 6.86 2.98 -33.36
CA GLY A 463 7.43 3.48 -34.61
C GLY A 463 7.05 2.63 -35.83
N GLY A 464 5.80 2.18 -35.91
CA GLY A 464 5.27 1.41 -37.04
C GLY A 464 5.71 -0.06 -37.11
N LYS A 465 6.57 -0.52 -36.20
CA LYS A 465 6.95 -1.94 -36.10
C LYS A 465 5.72 -2.78 -35.74
N LYS A 466 5.60 -3.97 -36.35
CA LYS A 466 4.53 -4.96 -36.04
C LYS A 466 5.05 -6.09 -35.13
N PRO A 467 5.14 -5.88 -33.80
CA PRO A 467 5.66 -6.88 -32.86
C PRO A 467 4.75 -8.10 -32.75
N VAL A 468 5.29 -9.18 -32.19
CA VAL A 468 4.47 -10.24 -31.58
C VAL A 468 4.02 -9.74 -30.22
N CYS A 469 2.71 -9.65 -29.98
CA CYS A 469 2.15 -9.10 -28.77
C CYS A 469 1.74 -10.20 -27.79
N VAL A 470 2.00 -9.98 -26.49
CA VAL A 470 1.41 -10.72 -25.38
C VAL A 470 0.56 -9.74 -24.59
N ALA A 471 -0.73 -10.03 -24.41
CA ALA A 471 -1.65 -9.08 -23.77
C ALA A 471 -2.59 -9.74 -22.78
N ALA A 472 -2.87 -9.02 -21.69
CA ALA A 472 -3.90 -9.36 -20.71
C ALA A 472 -4.57 -8.08 -20.22
N PHE A 473 -5.90 -8.05 -20.30
CA PHE A 473 -6.74 -6.91 -19.93
C PHE A 473 -7.50 -7.21 -18.64
N MET A 474 -7.96 -6.15 -17.94
CA MET A 474 -8.76 -6.30 -16.73
C MET A 474 -10.25 -6.30 -17.06
N ASN A 475 -11.05 -7.00 -16.26
CA ASN A 475 -12.49 -7.19 -16.46
C ASN A 475 -13.31 -5.89 -16.32
N ASP A 476 -12.76 -4.88 -15.65
CA ASP A 476 -13.38 -3.56 -15.47
C ASP A 476 -13.07 -2.58 -16.62
N LYS A 477 -12.42 -3.05 -17.69
CA LYS A 477 -12.01 -2.24 -18.84
C LYS A 477 -12.77 -2.68 -20.09
N ASP A 478 -12.91 -1.75 -21.03
CA ASP A 478 -13.36 -2.06 -22.38
C ASP A 478 -12.24 -2.80 -23.13
N ALA A 479 -12.18 -4.12 -22.93
CA ALA A 479 -11.14 -4.95 -23.53
C ALA A 479 -11.23 -4.95 -25.06
N GLY A 480 -12.42 -4.79 -25.65
CA GLY A 480 -12.60 -4.71 -27.10
C GLY A 480 -11.93 -3.46 -27.69
N ALA A 481 -12.21 -2.29 -27.09
CA ALA A 481 -11.61 -1.01 -27.50
C ALA A 481 -10.08 -0.98 -27.36
N LEU A 482 -9.51 -1.77 -26.46
CA LEU A 482 -8.05 -1.87 -26.27
C LEU A 482 -7.41 -2.95 -27.14
N ALA A 483 -8.05 -4.10 -27.29
CA ALA A 483 -7.49 -5.25 -27.99
C ALA A 483 -7.51 -5.09 -29.51
N ALA A 484 -8.53 -4.43 -30.07
CA ALA A 484 -8.64 -4.25 -31.53
C ALA A 484 -7.49 -3.40 -32.12
N PRO A 485 -7.15 -2.20 -31.60
CA PRO A 485 -5.99 -1.44 -32.08
C PRO A 485 -4.67 -2.19 -31.88
N LEU A 486 -4.53 -2.91 -30.77
CA LEU A 486 -3.33 -3.71 -30.50
C LEU A 486 -3.18 -4.86 -31.50
N ALA A 487 -4.27 -5.55 -31.83
CA ALA A 487 -4.25 -6.63 -32.82
C ALA A 487 -3.90 -6.11 -34.22
N ALA A 488 -4.45 -4.96 -34.62
CA ALA A 488 -4.13 -4.30 -35.89
C ALA A 488 -2.65 -3.90 -36.00
N ALA A 489 -2.05 -3.43 -34.90
CA ALA A 489 -0.65 -3.05 -34.83
C ALA A 489 0.32 -4.24 -34.63
N SER A 490 -0.18 -5.46 -34.44
CA SER A 490 0.64 -6.66 -34.19
C SER A 490 0.79 -7.54 -35.44
N SER A 491 1.90 -8.27 -35.53
CA SER A 491 2.06 -9.37 -36.48
C SER A 491 1.32 -10.62 -36.00
N ARG A 492 1.33 -10.85 -34.68
CA ARG A 492 0.58 -11.91 -34.00
C ARG A 492 0.21 -11.43 -32.60
N LEU A 493 -0.98 -11.82 -32.12
CA LEU A 493 -1.44 -11.51 -30.77
C LEU A 493 -1.58 -12.80 -29.93
N ILE A 494 -1.02 -12.81 -28.74
CA ILE A 494 -1.19 -13.88 -27.76
C ILE A 494 -1.90 -13.29 -26.55
N LEU A 495 -3.17 -13.65 -26.40
CA LEU A 495 -3.96 -13.30 -25.23
C LEU A 495 -3.62 -14.25 -24.09
N THR A 496 -3.36 -13.69 -22.90
CA THR A 496 -3.00 -14.44 -21.70
C THR A 496 -3.82 -13.97 -20.50
N ARG A 497 -3.70 -14.67 -19.38
CA ARG A 497 -4.39 -14.32 -18.14
C ARG A 497 -3.37 -13.86 -17.11
N SER A 498 -3.46 -12.61 -16.67
CA SER A 498 -2.64 -12.13 -15.56
C SER A 498 -2.99 -12.91 -14.28
N LEU A 499 -2.04 -13.03 -13.35
CA LEU A 499 -2.27 -13.65 -12.04
C LEU A 499 -3.16 -12.80 -11.12
N SER A 500 -3.49 -11.57 -11.52
CA SER A 500 -4.45 -10.72 -10.81
C SER A 500 -5.87 -11.27 -10.88
N TYR A 501 -6.60 -11.21 -9.76
CA TYR A 501 -8.02 -11.59 -9.67
C TYR A 501 -8.94 -10.78 -10.59
N ARG A 502 -8.46 -9.65 -11.11
CA ARG A 502 -9.18 -8.76 -12.03
C ARG A 502 -8.98 -9.11 -13.49
N SER A 503 -8.11 -10.07 -13.82
CA SER A 503 -7.85 -10.41 -15.23
C SER A 503 -9.14 -10.83 -15.92
N ALA A 504 -9.43 -10.22 -17.07
CA ALA A 504 -10.48 -10.70 -17.96
C ALA A 504 -10.15 -12.12 -18.44
N ASP A 505 -11.18 -12.85 -18.86
CA ASP A 505 -10.99 -14.13 -19.53
C ASP A 505 -10.40 -13.90 -20.94
N PRO A 506 -9.18 -14.38 -21.26
CA PRO A 506 -8.60 -14.20 -22.58
C PRO A 506 -9.42 -14.79 -23.73
N TYR A 507 -10.24 -15.83 -23.48
CA TYR A 507 -11.15 -16.36 -24.51
C TYR A 507 -12.30 -15.40 -24.80
N ALA A 508 -12.87 -14.76 -23.77
CA ALA A 508 -13.87 -13.72 -23.97
C ALA A 508 -13.28 -12.54 -24.75
N VAL A 509 -12.05 -12.12 -24.44
CA VAL A 509 -11.36 -11.05 -25.20
C VAL A 509 -11.13 -11.45 -26.66
N LEU A 510 -10.76 -12.71 -26.93
CA LEU A 510 -10.61 -13.22 -28.30
C LEU A 510 -11.92 -13.06 -29.10
N GLY A 511 -13.06 -13.38 -28.49
CA GLY A 511 -14.38 -13.25 -29.10
C GLY A 511 -14.81 -11.80 -29.42
N LEU A 512 -14.17 -10.80 -28.80
CA LEU A 512 -14.42 -9.38 -29.09
C LEU A 512 -13.60 -8.85 -30.28
N LEU A 513 -12.65 -9.63 -30.81
CA LEU A 513 -11.81 -9.18 -31.92
C LEU A 513 -12.53 -9.32 -33.26
N PRO A 514 -12.27 -8.41 -34.22
CA PRO A 514 -12.70 -8.60 -35.60
C PRO A 514 -12.19 -9.94 -36.19
N PRO A 515 -12.94 -10.62 -37.07
CA PRO A 515 -12.57 -11.96 -37.58
C PRO A 515 -11.13 -12.06 -38.13
N ALA A 516 -10.69 -11.07 -38.91
CA ALA A 516 -9.33 -11.03 -39.47
C ALA A 516 -8.23 -10.85 -38.40
N ALA A 517 -8.55 -10.22 -37.27
CA ALA A 517 -7.65 -10.09 -36.13
C ALA A 517 -7.66 -11.38 -35.28
N ALA A 518 -8.84 -11.97 -35.06
CA ALA A 518 -9.01 -13.22 -34.32
C ALA A 518 -8.24 -14.37 -34.97
N ALA A 519 -8.22 -14.46 -36.31
CA ALA A 519 -7.45 -15.46 -37.06
C ALA A 519 -5.92 -15.38 -36.82
N ARG A 520 -5.41 -14.22 -36.38
CA ARG A 520 -3.98 -13.99 -36.06
C ARG A 520 -3.73 -13.94 -34.55
N ALA A 521 -4.75 -14.26 -33.74
CA ALA A 521 -4.69 -14.28 -32.30
C ALA A 521 -4.72 -15.72 -31.77
N SER A 522 -4.15 -15.93 -30.59
CA SER A 522 -4.19 -17.22 -29.89
C SER A 522 -4.25 -17.00 -28.38
N VAL A 523 -4.75 -17.98 -27.63
CA VAL A 523 -4.82 -17.91 -26.17
C VAL A 523 -3.79 -18.84 -25.54
N ILE A 524 -2.98 -18.32 -24.63
CA ILE A 524 -2.10 -19.10 -23.75
C ILE A 524 -2.29 -18.58 -22.34
N GLY A 525 -2.95 -19.36 -21.48
CA GLY A 525 -3.41 -18.89 -20.16
C GLY A 525 -2.30 -18.42 -19.23
N ALA A 526 -1.14 -19.10 -19.20
CA ALA A 526 -0.05 -18.76 -18.30
C ALA A 526 0.87 -17.66 -18.88
N PRO A 527 1.10 -16.52 -18.18
CA PRO A 527 1.87 -15.38 -18.70
C PRO A 527 3.27 -15.73 -19.22
N LEU A 528 4.05 -16.50 -18.46
CA LEU A 528 5.40 -16.88 -18.88
C LEU A 528 5.39 -17.86 -20.05
N ALA A 529 4.39 -18.73 -20.15
CA ALA A 529 4.25 -19.59 -21.32
C ALA A 529 3.89 -18.78 -22.57
N ALA A 530 3.02 -17.77 -22.42
CA ALA A 530 2.68 -16.83 -23.49
C ALA A 530 3.90 -16.03 -23.96
N LEU A 531 4.73 -15.53 -23.04
CA LEU A 531 5.99 -14.87 -23.39
C LEU A 531 6.95 -15.82 -24.13
N ARG A 532 7.14 -17.06 -23.66
CA ARG A 532 8.00 -18.04 -24.34
C ARG A 532 7.51 -18.33 -25.76
N ALA A 533 6.18 -18.45 -25.95
CA ALA A 533 5.59 -18.63 -27.27
C ALA A 533 5.82 -17.39 -28.17
N ALA A 534 5.65 -16.18 -27.63
CA ALA A 534 5.92 -14.95 -28.36
C ALA A 534 7.39 -14.84 -28.78
N LEU A 535 8.32 -15.20 -27.90
CA LEU A 535 9.75 -15.22 -28.20
C LEU A 535 10.06 -16.24 -29.31
N ARG A 536 9.44 -17.42 -29.33
CA ARG A 536 9.63 -18.37 -30.43
C ARG A 536 9.07 -17.86 -31.76
N ALA A 537 7.94 -17.16 -31.73
CA ALA A 537 7.30 -16.62 -32.93
C ALA A 537 8.03 -15.38 -33.50
N ALA A 538 8.69 -14.59 -32.65
CA ALA A 538 9.46 -13.44 -33.10
C ALA A 538 10.81 -13.87 -33.72
N PRO A 539 11.21 -13.31 -34.87
CA PRO A 539 12.53 -13.55 -35.45
C PRO A 539 13.64 -13.04 -34.50
N ARG A 540 14.87 -13.52 -34.67
CA ARG A 540 16.04 -12.96 -33.95
C ARG A 540 16.17 -11.47 -34.27
N GLY A 541 16.45 -10.64 -33.26
CA GLY A 541 16.41 -9.17 -33.37
C GLY A 541 15.00 -8.57 -33.49
N GLY A 542 13.97 -9.40 -33.70
CA GLY A 542 12.56 -9.02 -33.71
C GLY A 542 12.08 -8.48 -32.36
N THR A 543 10.87 -7.91 -32.38
CA THR A 543 10.28 -7.25 -31.20
C THR A 543 9.09 -8.03 -30.66
N VAL A 544 9.09 -8.25 -29.35
CA VAL A 544 7.93 -8.74 -28.57
C VAL A 544 7.42 -7.60 -27.71
N LEU A 545 6.12 -7.36 -27.74
CA LEU A 545 5.46 -6.36 -26.90
C LEU A 545 4.58 -7.04 -25.85
N VAL A 546 4.80 -6.75 -24.57
CA VAL A 546 3.97 -7.20 -23.45
C VAL A 546 3.16 -6.00 -22.95
N THR A 547 1.82 -6.08 -23.01
CA THR A 547 0.94 -4.94 -22.65
C THR A 547 -0.47 -5.32 -22.21
N GLY A 548 -1.35 -4.33 -22.00
CA GLY A 548 -2.76 -4.50 -21.63
C GLY A 548 -3.03 -4.32 -20.14
N SER A 549 -2.02 -4.49 -19.29
CA SER A 549 -2.11 -4.19 -17.86
C SER A 549 -0.74 -4.10 -17.18
N LEU A 550 -0.69 -3.31 -16.10
CA LEU A 550 0.44 -3.30 -15.17
C LEU A 550 0.65 -4.64 -14.46
N TYR A 551 -0.44 -5.38 -14.22
CA TYR A 551 -0.36 -6.68 -13.56
C TYR A 551 0.36 -7.71 -14.45
N LEU A 552 0.10 -7.72 -15.77
CA LEU A 552 0.86 -8.55 -16.71
C LEU A 552 2.34 -8.13 -16.77
N ALA A 553 2.62 -6.83 -16.78
CA ALA A 553 4.00 -6.35 -16.69
C ALA A 553 4.69 -6.91 -15.44
N GLY A 554 3.99 -6.93 -14.31
CA GLY A 554 4.43 -7.56 -13.07
C GLY A 554 4.71 -9.04 -13.18
N ASP A 555 3.75 -9.80 -13.73
CA ASP A 555 3.85 -11.25 -13.93
C ASP A 555 5.09 -11.61 -14.79
N ILE A 556 5.32 -10.85 -15.86
CA ILE A 556 6.45 -11.07 -16.77
C ILE A 556 7.78 -10.65 -16.13
N LEU A 557 7.88 -9.44 -15.59
CA LEU A 557 9.14 -8.93 -15.04
C LEU A 557 9.60 -9.72 -13.81
N SER A 558 8.65 -10.06 -12.92
CA SER A 558 8.95 -10.90 -11.75
C SER A 558 9.29 -12.32 -12.17
N GLY A 559 8.53 -12.88 -13.12
CA GLY A 559 8.73 -14.24 -13.61
C GLY A 559 10.05 -14.45 -14.34
N LEU A 560 10.51 -13.45 -15.11
CA LEU A 560 11.86 -13.46 -15.71
C LEU A 560 12.96 -13.45 -14.66
N ALA A 561 12.71 -12.89 -13.47
CA ALA A 561 13.61 -12.91 -12.33
C ALA A 561 13.41 -14.13 -11.40
N GLY A 562 12.63 -15.14 -11.82
CA GLY A 562 12.36 -16.34 -11.01
C GLY A 562 11.46 -16.11 -9.80
N ARG A 563 10.70 -15.00 -9.77
CA ARG A 563 9.81 -14.63 -8.67
C ARG A 563 8.36 -14.54 -9.13
N ARG A 564 7.43 -14.55 -8.18
CA ARG A 564 6.00 -14.28 -8.43
C ARG A 564 5.68 -12.83 -8.05
N ALA A 565 4.94 -12.14 -8.90
CA ALA A 565 4.43 -10.79 -8.59
C ALA A 565 3.36 -10.85 -7.50
N PHE A 566 3.34 -9.85 -6.62
CA PHE A 566 2.30 -9.66 -5.64
C PHE A 566 1.16 -8.81 -6.24
N HIS A 567 -0.06 -9.35 -6.28
CA HIS A 567 -1.24 -8.63 -6.80
C HIS A 567 -2.36 -8.62 -5.76
N PRO A 568 -2.50 -7.55 -4.94
CA PRO A 568 -3.47 -7.49 -3.86
C PRO A 568 -4.89 -7.24 -4.37
N ARG A 569 -5.89 -7.60 -3.55
CA ARG A 569 -7.30 -7.27 -3.76
C ARG A 569 -7.62 -5.86 -3.24
N GLU A 570 -7.04 -4.84 -3.88
CA GLU A 570 -7.05 -3.47 -3.36
C GLU A 570 -8.11 -2.53 -3.96
N MET A 571 -8.76 -2.93 -5.06
CA MET A 571 -9.66 -2.01 -5.77
C MET A 571 -11.00 -1.85 -5.05
N LEU A 572 -11.47 -0.60 -4.98
CA LEU A 572 -12.81 -0.29 -4.49
C LEU A 572 -13.86 -0.99 -5.36
N VAL A 573 -14.72 -1.78 -4.72
CA VAL A 573 -15.85 -2.44 -5.37
C VAL A 573 -17.15 -1.74 -5.02
N LYS A 574 -18.08 -1.64 -5.97
CA LYS A 574 -19.46 -1.26 -5.64
C LYS A 574 -20.09 -2.43 -4.87
N ALA A 575 -20.82 -2.09 -3.81
CA ALA A 575 -21.61 -3.06 -3.05
C ALA A 575 -22.70 -3.67 -3.93
#